data_AF-A0A918J9Q6-F1
#
_entry.id   AF-A0A918J9Q6-F1
#
_cell.length_a   1.000
_cell.length_b   1.000
_cell.length_c   1.000
_cell.angle_alpha   90.00
_cell.angle_beta   90.00
_cell.angle_gamma   90.00
#
_symmetry.space_group_name_H-M   'P 1'
#
loop_
_entity.id
_entity.type
_entity.pdbx_description
1 polymer ?
#
loop_
_entity_poly.entity_id
_entity_poly.type
_entity_poly.pdbx_seq_one_letter_code
_entity_poly.pdbx_strand_id
1 'polypeptide(L)'
;MSTVDHLVNEIKSLLAAGTVSYDSASKPSDVYEGFIFSLIVATASRHGATVTYEDVYGAKASNLVFRTGPGHLYSNSQPFTHAVIEFDGAPALEVHLGVYVTGSSGVLHECDVLVLPAEEAALSRAQGIAPRGSQSVLIVECKYYVSNLGIGLARNFEGLRADIRTQNELFVANTRSSSIVRYLDARKRGFEPDVVPHSPQAGYLQAEIRKTFKSYLSKHAPSTVI
;
A
#
# COMPACT_ATOMS: atom_id res chain seq x y z
N MET A 1 19.32 15.83 11.00
CA MET A 1 18.24 15.35 10.12
C MET A 1 17.14 14.80 11.00
N SER A 2 15.90 15.15 10.70
CA SER A 2 14.70 14.63 11.38
C SER A 2 14.40 13.20 10.94
N THR A 3 13.55 12.48 11.69
CA THR A 3 13.03 11.16 11.28
C THR A 3 12.28 11.24 9.94
N VAL A 4 11.63 12.38 9.65
CA VAL A 4 10.95 12.63 8.38
C VAL A 4 11.96 12.71 7.23
N ASP A 5 13.07 13.42 7.41
CA ASP A 5 14.12 13.52 6.38
C ASP A 5 14.69 12.14 6.02
N HIS A 6 14.83 11.26 7.02
CA HIS A 6 15.31 9.89 6.79
C HIS A 6 14.33 9.10 5.94
N LEU A 7 13.03 9.18 6.24
CA LEU A 7 11.99 8.51 5.43
C LEU A 7 11.93 9.07 4.02
N VAL A 8 11.97 10.40 3.85
CA VAL A 8 11.95 11.04 2.52
C VAL A 8 13.14 10.59 1.67
N ASN A 9 14.34 10.54 2.25
CA ASN A 9 15.53 10.08 1.52
C ASN A 9 15.43 8.60 1.15
N GLU A 10 14.91 7.76 2.04
CA GLU A 10 14.68 6.34 1.77
C GLU A 10 13.67 6.13 0.64
N ILE A 11 12.54 6.87 0.64
CA ILE A 11 11.54 6.84 -0.43
C ILE A 11 12.19 7.19 -1.78
N LYS A 12 12.97 8.27 -1.84
CA LYS A 12 13.66 8.70 -3.07
C LYS A 12 14.61 7.61 -3.58
N SER A 13 15.35 6.97 -2.68
CA SER A 13 16.26 5.87 -3.00
C SER A 13 15.52 4.66 -3.58
N LEU A 14 14.40 4.27 -2.96
CA LEU A 14 13.63 3.07 -3.34
C LEU A 14 12.84 3.23 -4.64
N LEU A 15 12.34 4.43 -4.93
CA LEU A 15 11.51 4.69 -6.12
C LEU A 15 12.34 5.00 -7.37
N ALA A 16 13.60 5.41 -7.22
CA ALA A 16 14.42 5.94 -8.32
C ALA A 16 13.71 7.04 -9.16
N ALA A 17 12.74 7.74 -8.55
CA ALA A 17 12.00 8.84 -9.16
C ALA A 17 12.75 10.17 -9.01
N GLY A 18 12.42 11.17 -9.83
CA GLY A 18 13.09 12.46 -9.82
C GLY A 18 12.84 13.25 -8.54
N THR A 19 11.57 13.56 -8.26
CA THR A 19 11.17 14.24 -7.02
C THR A 19 9.90 13.61 -6.43
N VAL A 20 9.72 13.79 -5.12
CA VAL A 20 8.50 13.40 -4.39
C VAL A 20 8.01 14.62 -3.61
N SER A 21 6.69 14.76 -3.44
CA SER A 21 6.05 15.92 -2.80
C SER A 21 6.30 16.04 -1.30
N TYR A 22 6.94 15.06 -0.66
CA TYR A 22 7.28 15.10 0.75
C TYR A 22 8.54 15.93 1.04
N ASP A 23 8.49 16.63 2.16
CA ASP A 23 9.57 17.44 2.72
C ASP A 23 9.63 17.31 4.25
N SER A 24 10.55 18.04 4.87
CA SER A 24 10.74 18.05 6.33
C SER A 24 9.54 18.57 7.14
N ALA A 25 8.61 19.30 6.51
CA ALA A 25 7.41 19.84 7.15
C ALA A 25 6.20 18.89 7.02
N SER A 26 6.32 17.85 6.20
CA SER A 26 5.29 16.85 5.98
C SER A 26 5.00 16.05 7.26
N LYS A 27 3.74 15.64 7.46
CA LYS A 27 3.35 14.87 8.63
C LYS A 27 4.06 13.50 8.63
N PRO A 28 4.66 13.08 9.75
CA PRO A 28 5.38 11.80 9.80
C PRO A 28 4.55 10.56 9.41
N SER A 29 3.24 10.56 9.72
CA SER A 29 2.33 9.47 9.33
C SER A 29 2.23 9.31 7.82
N ASP A 30 2.02 10.41 7.11
CA ASP A 30 1.79 10.40 5.67
C ASP A 30 3.07 10.00 4.93
N VAL A 31 4.22 10.50 5.41
CA VAL A 31 5.53 10.10 4.90
C VAL A 31 5.82 8.63 5.18
N TYR A 32 5.37 8.10 6.31
CA TYR A 32 5.51 6.68 6.64
C TYR A 32 4.69 5.79 5.69
N GLU A 33 3.47 6.18 5.34
CA GLU A 33 2.67 5.48 4.31
C GLU A 33 3.39 5.50 2.96
N GLY A 34 3.96 6.64 2.58
CA GLY A 34 4.82 6.76 1.39
C GLY A 34 6.05 5.84 1.43
N PHE A 35 6.66 5.64 2.59
CA PHE A 35 7.74 4.67 2.77
C PHE A 35 7.25 3.24 2.53
N ILE A 36 6.11 2.84 3.08
CA ILE A 36 5.54 1.51 2.84
C ILE A 36 5.18 1.31 1.36
N PHE A 37 4.58 2.31 0.71
CA PHE A 37 4.37 2.33 -0.75
C PHE A 37 5.69 2.08 -1.50
N SER A 38 6.77 2.73 -1.11
CA SER A 38 8.07 2.57 -1.77
C SER A 38 8.67 1.17 -1.58
N LEU A 39 8.43 0.51 -0.44
CA LEU A 39 8.83 -0.89 -0.23
C LEU A 39 8.05 -1.84 -1.16
N ILE A 40 6.77 -1.58 -1.40
CA ILE A 40 5.95 -2.37 -2.33
C ILE A 40 6.50 -2.24 -3.75
N VAL A 41 6.70 -1.00 -4.21
CA VAL A 41 7.22 -0.71 -5.55
C VAL A 41 8.61 -1.31 -5.76
N ALA A 42 9.55 -1.06 -4.84
CA ALA A 42 10.90 -1.62 -4.93
C ALA A 42 10.91 -3.16 -4.89
N THR A 43 9.97 -3.77 -4.17
CA THR A 43 9.80 -5.23 -4.17
C THR A 43 9.28 -5.74 -5.51
N ALA A 44 8.35 -5.05 -6.14
CA ALA A 44 7.86 -5.41 -7.47
C ALA A 44 8.97 -5.32 -8.53
N SER A 45 9.74 -4.21 -8.56
CA SER A 45 10.86 -4.05 -9.49
C SER A 45 11.91 -5.14 -9.30
N ARG A 46 12.31 -5.45 -8.06
CA ARG A 46 13.25 -6.57 -7.77
C ARG A 46 12.66 -7.94 -8.10
N HIS A 47 11.34 -8.05 -8.21
CA HIS A 47 10.65 -9.24 -8.64
C HIS A 47 10.39 -9.28 -10.16
N GLY A 48 11.05 -8.39 -10.93
CA GLY A 48 11.06 -8.41 -12.39
C GLY A 48 9.95 -7.57 -13.04
N ALA A 49 9.18 -6.79 -12.27
CA ALA A 49 8.20 -5.88 -12.86
C ALA A 49 8.85 -4.66 -13.50
N THR A 50 8.25 -4.18 -14.58
CA THR A 50 8.40 -2.79 -15.01
C THR A 50 7.51 -1.92 -14.15
N VAL A 51 8.04 -0.80 -13.65
CA VAL A 51 7.27 0.16 -12.87
C VAL A 51 7.31 1.51 -13.54
N THR A 52 6.12 2.08 -13.77
CA THR A 52 5.92 3.47 -14.18
C THR A 52 5.08 4.19 -13.14
N TYR A 53 5.02 5.51 -13.24
CA TYR A 53 4.13 6.32 -12.40
C TYR A 53 3.23 7.15 -13.29
N GLU A 54 1.97 7.26 -12.88
CA GLU A 54 0.93 8.01 -13.58
C GLU A 54 0.18 8.91 -12.59
N ASP A 55 -0.28 10.06 -13.06
CA ASP A 55 -1.23 10.88 -12.31
C ASP A 55 -2.69 10.38 -12.49
N VAL A 56 -3.62 11.02 -11.79
CA VAL A 56 -5.07 10.70 -11.91
C VAL A 56 -5.65 10.92 -13.32
N TYR A 57 -4.93 11.59 -14.22
CA TYR A 57 -5.32 11.83 -15.60
C TYR A 57 -4.70 10.81 -16.58
N GLY A 58 -3.89 9.86 -16.08
CA GLY A 58 -3.18 8.86 -16.88
C GLY A 58 -1.91 9.41 -17.54
N ALA A 59 -1.43 10.59 -17.14
CA ALA A 59 -0.19 11.13 -17.66
C ALA A 59 1.00 10.56 -16.88
N LYS A 60 2.05 10.13 -17.60
CA LYS A 60 3.29 9.67 -16.98
C LYS A 60 3.92 10.77 -16.13
N ALA A 61 4.28 10.43 -14.90
CA ALA A 61 4.84 11.35 -13.92
C ALA A 61 6.28 10.96 -13.54
N SER A 62 7.18 11.94 -13.55
CA SER A 62 8.53 11.83 -12.98
C SER A 62 8.67 12.57 -11.64
N ASN A 63 7.74 13.49 -11.37
CA ASN A 63 7.57 14.18 -10.10
C ASN A 63 6.33 13.60 -9.41
N LEU A 64 6.52 12.92 -8.30
CA LEU A 64 5.47 12.18 -7.63
C LEU A 64 4.77 13.07 -6.60
N VAL A 65 3.44 13.14 -6.72
CA VAL A 65 2.58 13.89 -5.80
C VAL A 65 1.76 12.90 -5.01
N PHE A 66 2.10 12.71 -3.74
CA PHE A 66 1.44 11.74 -2.88
C PHE A 66 0.29 12.34 -2.08
N ARG A 67 -0.71 11.51 -1.80
CA ARG A 67 -1.84 11.87 -0.94
C ARG A 67 -1.36 11.97 0.51
N THR A 68 -1.95 12.91 1.24
CA THR A 68 -1.72 13.16 2.67
C THR A 68 -3.00 12.97 3.49
N GLY A 69 -3.92 12.15 2.96
CA GLY A 69 -5.25 11.92 3.49
C GLY A 69 -6.15 11.21 2.49
N PRO A 70 -7.31 10.73 2.96
CA PRO A 70 -8.14 9.84 2.18
C PRO A 70 -8.76 10.52 0.95
N GLY A 71 -9.00 9.75 -0.09
CA GLY A 71 -9.93 10.16 -1.13
C GLY A 71 -10.27 9.08 -2.15
N HIS A 72 -11.05 9.47 -3.14
CA HIS A 72 -11.45 8.57 -4.22
C HIS A 72 -10.41 8.52 -5.34
N LEU A 73 -10.28 7.35 -5.98
CA LEU A 73 -9.45 7.16 -7.18
C LEU A 73 -9.87 8.06 -8.36
N TYR A 74 -11.15 8.43 -8.41
CA TYR A 74 -11.72 9.31 -9.43
C TYR A 74 -11.70 10.80 -9.03
N SER A 75 -11.11 11.15 -7.88
CA SER A 75 -10.95 12.56 -7.49
C SER A 75 -9.86 13.21 -8.33
N ASN A 76 -10.18 14.38 -8.91
CA ASN A 76 -9.28 15.25 -9.67
C ASN A 76 -8.87 16.50 -8.89
N SER A 77 -9.01 16.48 -7.55
CA SER A 77 -8.70 17.63 -6.69
C SER A 77 -7.22 18.07 -6.77
N GLN A 78 -6.32 17.12 -6.98
CA GLN A 78 -4.90 17.35 -7.29
C GLN A 78 -4.41 16.24 -8.24
N PRO A 79 -3.32 16.47 -8.99
CA PRO A 79 -2.70 15.47 -9.85
C PRO A 79 -1.91 14.44 -9.01
N PHE A 80 -2.59 13.76 -8.08
CA PHE A 80 -1.97 12.72 -7.26
C PHE A 80 -1.46 11.58 -8.14
N THR A 81 -0.28 11.07 -7.81
CA THR A 81 0.39 10.02 -8.56
C THR A 81 0.25 8.66 -7.90
N HIS A 82 0.25 7.62 -8.72
CA HIS A 82 0.24 6.22 -8.31
C HIS A 82 1.31 5.46 -9.11
N ALA A 83 1.70 4.28 -8.64
CA ALA A 83 2.58 3.39 -9.40
C ALA A 83 1.74 2.42 -10.23
N VAL A 84 2.17 2.17 -11.47
CA VAL A 84 1.68 1.09 -12.33
C VAL A 84 2.77 0.03 -12.39
N ILE A 85 2.41 -1.21 -12.06
CA ILE A 85 3.30 -2.36 -11.97
C ILE A 85 2.89 -3.36 -13.04
N GLU A 86 3.80 -3.64 -13.97
CA GLU A 86 3.60 -4.61 -15.04
C GLU A 86 4.57 -5.78 -14.88
N PHE A 87 4.01 -6.96 -14.62
CA PHE A 87 4.74 -8.22 -14.68
C PHE A 87 4.49 -8.89 -16.02
N ASP A 88 5.50 -9.59 -16.54
CA ASP A 88 5.29 -10.42 -17.73
C ASP A 88 4.28 -11.55 -17.45
N GLY A 89 3.33 -11.73 -18.36
CA GLY A 89 2.32 -12.79 -18.27
C GLY A 89 1.21 -12.60 -17.22
N ALA A 90 1.03 -11.40 -16.64
CA ALA A 90 -0.08 -11.11 -15.73
C ALA A 90 -0.67 -9.70 -15.98
N PRO A 91 -1.95 -9.46 -15.65
CA PRO A 91 -2.54 -8.13 -15.75
C PRO A 91 -1.80 -7.10 -14.87
N ALA A 92 -1.79 -5.84 -15.31
CA ALA A 92 -1.14 -4.76 -14.57
C ALA A 92 -1.81 -4.51 -13.22
N LEU A 93 -1.00 -4.07 -12.26
CA LEU A 93 -1.43 -3.64 -10.94
C LEU A 93 -1.17 -2.15 -10.77
N GLU A 94 -1.95 -1.50 -9.90
CA GLU A 94 -1.67 -0.15 -9.44
C GLU A 94 -1.45 -0.14 -7.93
N VAL A 95 -0.54 0.72 -7.46
CA VAL A 95 -0.32 0.99 -6.02
C VAL A 95 -0.75 2.41 -5.70
N HIS A 96 -1.56 2.59 -4.66
CA HIS A 96 -2.15 3.86 -4.24
C HIS A 96 -1.92 4.15 -2.77
N LEU A 97 -1.95 5.43 -2.39
CA LEU A 97 -1.87 5.92 -1.01
C LEU A 97 -3.20 6.57 -0.60
N GLY A 98 -3.69 6.30 0.60
CA GLY A 98 -4.83 7.01 1.19
C GLY A 98 -6.07 7.02 0.28
N VAL A 99 -6.53 5.85 -0.15
CA VAL A 99 -7.69 5.72 -1.06
C VAL A 99 -8.83 4.93 -0.45
N TYR A 100 -10.05 5.33 -0.79
CA TYR A 100 -11.24 4.62 -0.36
C TYR A 100 -11.51 3.37 -1.20
N VAL A 101 -11.92 2.30 -0.53
CA VAL A 101 -12.53 1.11 -1.12
C VAL A 101 -13.90 0.85 -0.48
N THR A 102 -14.78 0.15 -1.19
CA THR A 102 -16.10 -0.24 -0.67
C THR A 102 -16.02 -1.63 -0.03
N GLY A 103 -16.43 -1.74 1.24
CA GLY A 103 -16.57 -3.01 1.94
C GLY A 103 -17.86 -3.76 1.59
N SER A 104 -18.00 -5.00 2.07
CA SER A 104 -19.18 -5.85 1.84
C SER A 104 -20.48 -5.27 2.42
N SER A 105 -20.37 -4.41 3.42
CA SER A 105 -21.48 -3.66 4.03
C SER A 105 -21.93 -2.45 3.19
N GLY A 106 -21.18 -2.08 2.16
CA GLY A 106 -21.38 -0.84 1.40
C GLY A 106 -20.70 0.39 2.03
N VAL A 107 -20.07 0.25 3.20
CA VAL A 107 -19.32 1.32 3.85
C VAL A 107 -17.96 1.52 3.16
N LEU A 108 -17.53 2.78 3.05
CA LEU A 108 -16.21 3.14 2.57
C LEU A 108 -15.17 2.93 3.67
N HIS A 109 -14.08 2.27 3.31
CA HIS A 109 -12.90 2.10 4.15
C HIS A 109 -11.72 2.79 3.47
N GLU A 110 -11.00 3.61 4.23
CA GLU A 110 -9.70 4.11 3.79
C GLU A 110 -8.69 2.97 3.82
N CYS A 111 -7.82 2.91 2.82
CA CYS A 111 -6.64 2.07 2.81
C CYS A 111 -5.42 2.98 2.75
N ASP A 112 -4.56 2.90 3.78
CA ASP A 112 -3.34 3.70 3.86
C ASP A 112 -2.44 3.42 2.64
N VAL A 113 -2.25 2.13 2.30
CA VAL A 113 -1.64 1.71 1.02
C VAL A 113 -2.44 0.58 0.38
N LEU A 114 -2.80 0.73 -0.89
CA LEU A 114 -3.62 -0.22 -1.65
C LEU A 114 -2.86 -0.73 -2.88
N VAL A 115 -2.86 -2.04 -3.12
CA VAL A 115 -2.50 -2.64 -4.41
C VAL A 115 -3.76 -3.23 -5.04
N LEU A 116 -4.08 -2.84 -6.27
CA LEU A 116 -5.32 -3.17 -6.96
C LEU A 116 -5.04 -3.55 -8.43
N PRO A 117 -5.82 -4.44 -9.07
CA PRO A 117 -5.76 -4.59 -10.52
C PRO A 117 -6.04 -3.25 -11.22
N ALA A 118 -5.23 -2.92 -12.23
CA ALA A 118 -5.38 -1.68 -12.99
C ALA A 118 -6.77 -1.57 -13.66
N GLU A 119 -7.35 -2.71 -14.06
CA GLU A 119 -8.71 -2.76 -14.60
C GLU A 119 -9.78 -2.29 -13.61
N GLU A 120 -9.70 -2.70 -12.33
CA GLU A 120 -10.66 -2.27 -11.30
C GLU A 120 -10.45 -0.78 -10.96
N ALA A 121 -9.21 -0.30 -10.98
CA ALA A 121 -8.91 1.11 -10.81
C ALA A 121 -9.46 1.97 -11.97
N ALA A 122 -9.31 1.50 -13.21
CA ALA A 122 -9.87 2.14 -14.39
C ALA A 122 -11.40 2.15 -14.35
N LEU A 123 -12.03 1.04 -13.93
CA LEU A 123 -13.47 0.97 -13.74
C LEU A 123 -13.95 1.97 -12.67
N SER A 124 -13.24 2.07 -11.55
CA SER A 124 -13.52 3.05 -10.50
C SER A 124 -13.50 4.48 -11.05
N ARG A 125 -12.46 4.83 -11.83
CA ARG A 125 -12.34 6.13 -12.50
C ARG A 125 -13.46 6.39 -13.51
N ALA A 126 -13.77 5.42 -14.36
CA ALA A 126 -14.78 5.57 -15.40
C ALA A 126 -16.21 5.71 -14.85
N GLN A 127 -16.52 5.01 -13.75
CA GLN A 127 -17.86 4.97 -13.18
C GLN A 127 -18.07 5.96 -12.03
N GLY A 128 -17.00 6.59 -11.53
CA GLY A 128 -17.09 7.48 -10.37
C GLY A 128 -17.50 6.75 -9.08
N ILE A 129 -17.11 5.49 -8.94
CA ILE A 129 -17.41 4.65 -7.76
C ILE A 129 -16.12 4.17 -7.10
N ALA A 130 -16.12 3.99 -5.78
CA ALA A 130 -14.96 3.42 -5.10
C ALA A 130 -14.78 1.95 -5.50
N PRO A 131 -13.54 1.47 -5.73
CA PRO A 131 -13.28 0.09 -6.09
C PRO A 131 -13.77 -0.86 -4.99
N ARG A 132 -14.06 -2.10 -5.34
CA ARG A 132 -14.47 -3.11 -4.36
C ARG A 132 -13.26 -3.55 -3.55
N GLY A 133 -13.36 -3.46 -2.23
CA GLY A 133 -12.27 -3.88 -1.33
C GLY A 133 -11.84 -5.33 -1.54
N SER A 134 -12.77 -6.21 -1.89
CA SER A 134 -12.51 -7.63 -2.18
C SER A 134 -11.69 -7.89 -3.46
N GLN A 135 -11.54 -6.90 -4.35
CA GLN A 135 -10.70 -6.99 -5.54
C GLN A 135 -9.24 -6.58 -5.27
N SER A 136 -8.97 -6.00 -4.10
CA SER A 136 -7.61 -5.60 -3.71
C SER A 136 -6.68 -6.81 -3.69
N VAL A 137 -5.48 -6.66 -4.24
CA VAL A 137 -4.43 -7.67 -4.18
C VAL A 137 -3.72 -7.64 -2.84
N LEU A 138 -3.48 -6.43 -2.30
CA LEU A 138 -2.88 -6.18 -1.00
C LEU A 138 -3.46 -4.88 -0.42
N ILE A 139 -3.75 -4.90 0.88
CA ILE A 139 -4.00 -3.68 1.67
C ILE A 139 -2.98 -3.65 2.80
N VAL A 140 -2.35 -2.49 3.00
CA VAL A 140 -1.46 -2.27 4.13
C VAL A 140 -1.98 -1.11 4.97
N GLU A 141 -2.30 -1.41 6.21
CA GLU A 141 -2.70 -0.45 7.23
C GLU A 141 -1.46 -0.03 8.02
N CYS A 142 -1.07 1.23 7.87
CA CYS A 142 0.14 1.80 8.43
C CYS A 142 -0.18 2.53 9.73
N LYS A 143 0.63 2.30 10.77
CA LYS A 143 0.48 3.00 12.05
C LYS A 143 1.83 3.56 12.49
N TYR A 144 2.00 4.86 12.28
CA TYR A 144 3.16 5.61 12.75
C TYR A 144 2.87 6.27 14.09
N TYR A 145 3.58 5.87 15.14
CA TYR A 145 3.40 6.38 16.49
C TYR A 145 4.74 6.75 17.14
N VAL A 146 4.71 7.84 17.91
CA VAL A 146 5.80 8.27 18.81
C VAL A 146 5.56 7.85 20.27
N SER A 147 4.39 7.28 20.54
CA SER A 147 3.94 6.78 21.84
C SER A 147 3.45 5.33 21.71
N ASN A 148 3.02 4.73 22.83
CA ASN A 148 2.51 3.36 22.81
C ASN A 148 1.30 3.19 21.88
N LEU A 149 1.34 2.16 21.03
CA LEU A 149 0.22 1.73 20.20
C LEU A 149 -0.85 1.05 21.05
N GLY A 150 -2.06 1.63 21.04
CA GLY A 150 -3.21 1.09 21.74
C GLY A 150 -3.87 -0.09 21.01
N ILE A 151 -4.37 -1.07 21.77
CA ILE A 151 -5.01 -2.28 21.21
C ILE A 151 -6.27 -1.98 20.37
N GLY A 152 -6.87 -0.80 20.52
CA GLY A 152 -7.99 -0.35 19.69
C GLY A 152 -7.65 -0.36 18.19
N LEU A 153 -6.40 -0.06 17.82
CA LEU A 153 -5.96 -0.07 16.43
C LEU A 153 -6.05 -1.46 15.80
N ALA A 154 -5.62 -2.49 16.52
CA ALA A 154 -5.70 -3.88 16.05
C ALA A 154 -7.15 -4.36 15.93
N ARG A 155 -8.04 -3.87 16.81
CA ARG A 155 -9.49 -4.18 16.74
C ARG A 155 -10.17 -3.49 15.56
N ASN A 156 -9.81 -2.23 15.29
CA ASN A 156 -10.31 -1.51 14.12
C ASN A 156 -9.86 -2.18 12.82
N PHE A 157 -8.60 -2.60 12.75
CA PHE A 157 -8.08 -3.39 11.63
C PHE A 157 -8.85 -4.69 11.41
N GLU A 158 -9.16 -5.42 12.49
CA GLU A 158 -9.97 -6.64 12.38
C GLU A 158 -11.37 -6.35 11.83
N GLY A 159 -11.98 -5.23 12.22
CA GLY A 159 -13.28 -4.77 11.70
C GLY A 159 -13.22 -4.44 10.21
N LEU A 160 -12.23 -3.66 9.79
CA LEU A 160 -11.98 -3.33 8.38
C LEU A 160 -11.81 -4.60 7.55
N ARG A 161 -10.96 -5.53 8.01
CA ARG A 161 -10.71 -6.80 7.32
C ARG A 161 -11.98 -7.63 7.16
N ALA A 162 -12.79 -7.73 8.22
CA ALA A 162 -14.04 -8.49 8.18
C ALA A 162 -15.01 -7.98 7.11
N ASP A 163 -14.95 -6.67 6.82
CA ASP A 163 -15.82 -6.05 5.83
C ASP A 163 -15.24 -6.03 4.41
N ILE A 164 -13.94 -5.75 4.24
CA ILE A 164 -13.28 -5.71 2.93
C ILE A 164 -13.18 -7.11 2.29
N ARG A 165 -12.85 -8.13 3.10
CA ARG A 165 -12.72 -9.53 2.65
C ARG A 165 -11.70 -9.76 1.53
N THR A 166 -10.58 -9.02 1.51
CA THR A 166 -9.46 -9.37 0.62
C THR A 166 -8.68 -10.56 1.19
N GLN A 167 -7.76 -11.10 0.40
CA GLN A 167 -6.93 -12.24 0.81
C GLN A 167 -5.63 -11.82 1.49
N ASN A 168 -5.15 -10.60 1.24
CA ASN A 168 -3.89 -10.11 1.81
C ASN A 168 -4.10 -8.74 2.45
N GLU A 169 -4.15 -8.72 3.78
CA GLU A 169 -4.10 -7.52 4.59
C GLU A 169 -2.92 -7.58 5.56
N LEU A 170 -2.16 -6.49 5.64
CA LEU A 170 -1.04 -6.34 6.54
C LEU A 170 -1.26 -5.14 7.46
N PHE A 171 -1.12 -5.34 8.76
CA PHE A 171 -0.95 -4.24 9.70
C PHE A 171 0.55 -3.97 9.86
N VAL A 172 0.99 -2.75 9.62
CA VAL A 172 2.40 -2.37 9.66
C VAL A 172 2.59 -1.18 10.58
N ALA A 173 3.58 -1.25 11.47
CA ALA A 173 3.85 -0.17 12.40
C ALA A 173 5.35 0.11 12.56
N ASN A 174 5.68 1.37 12.84
CA ASN A 174 7.05 1.80 13.10
C ASN A 174 7.55 1.40 14.51
N THR A 175 6.66 0.93 15.37
CA THR A 175 6.94 0.52 16.76
C THR A 175 6.19 -0.78 17.11
N ARG A 176 6.66 -1.46 18.14
CA ARG A 176 6.04 -2.69 18.67
C ARG A 176 5.08 -2.42 19.82
N SER A 177 3.98 -3.19 19.85
CA SER A 177 3.11 -3.34 21.03
C SER A 177 2.80 -4.82 21.26
N SER A 178 3.21 -5.33 22.43
CA SER A 178 3.00 -6.74 22.81
C SER A 178 1.52 -7.13 22.82
N SER A 179 0.64 -6.19 23.18
CA SER A 179 -0.81 -6.41 23.18
C SER A 179 -1.39 -6.57 21.77
N ILE A 180 -0.86 -5.82 20.79
CA ILE A 180 -1.23 -5.92 19.37
C ILE A 180 -0.68 -7.22 18.78
N VAL A 181 0.61 -7.51 19.00
CA VAL A 181 1.26 -8.77 18.57
C VAL A 181 0.40 -9.95 19.02
N ARG A 182 0.13 -10.06 20.32
CA ARG A 182 -0.67 -11.15 20.88
C ARG A 182 -2.07 -11.24 20.28
N TYR A 183 -2.71 -10.10 20.01
CA TYR A 183 -4.08 -10.06 19.49
C TYR A 183 -4.15 -10.52 18.03
N LEU A 184 -3.23 -10.04 17.19
CA LEU A 184 -3.16 -10.33 15.75
C LEU A 184 -2.64 -11.75 15.50
N ASP A 185 -1.64 -12.21 16.25
CA ASP A 185 -1.12 -13.58 16.17
C ASP A 185 -2.19 -14.61 16.51
N ALA A 186 -2.95 -14.39 17.60
CA ALA A 186 -4.04 -15.27 18.00
C ALA A 186 -5.12 -15.43 16.92
N ARG A 187 -5.21 -14.48 15.99
CA ARG A 187 -6.15 -14.49 14.85
C ARG A 187 -5.51 -14.89 13.54
N LYS A 188 -4.19 -15.11 13.50
CA LYS A 188 -3.41 -15.34 12.27
C LYS A 188 -3.57 -14.18 11.28
N ARG A 189 -3.35 -12.96 11.75
CA ARG A 189 -3.36 -11.75 10.91
C ARG A 189 -1.94 -11.35 10.54
N GLY A 190 -1.76 -10.86 9.33
CA GLY A 190 -0.48 -10.30 8.90
C GLY A 190 -0.16 -9.05 9.71
N PHE A 191 0.99 -9.07 10.37
CA PHE A 191 1.46 -7.95 11.18
C PHE A 191 2.98 -7.88 11.13
N GLU A 192 3.53 -6.70 10.89
CA GLU A 192 4.96 -6.44 11.02
C GLU A 192 5.20 -5.16 11.85
N PRO A 193 5.66 -5.28 13.11
CA PRO A 193 6.06 -4.14 13.94
C PRO A 193 7.49 -3.69 13.63
N ASP A 194 7.90 -2.55 14.21
CA ASP A 194 9.27 -2.04 14.15
C ASP A 194 9.78 -1.84 12.71
N VAL A 195 8.88 -1.65 11.75
CA VAL A 195 9.22 -1.42 10.34
C VAL A 195 9.68 0.00 10.18
N VAL A 196 11.00 0.17 10.10
CA VAL A 196 11.69 1.43 9.82
C VAL A 196 12.78 1.20 8.76
N PRO A 197 13.30 2.25 8.10
CA PRO A 197 14.37 2.10 7.11
C PRO A 197 15.53 1.25 7.61
N HIS A 198 16.03 0.35 6.75
CA HIS A 198 17.14 -0.56 7.03
C HIS A 198 16.95 -1.56 8.19
N SER A 199 15.76 -1.63 8.80
CA SER A 199 15.45 -2.66 9.79
C SER A 199 15.32 -4.05 9.14
N PRO A 200 15.64 -5.14 9.86
CA PRO A 200 15.29 -6.48 9.43
C PRO A 200 13.80 -6.67 9.14
N GLN A 201 12.94 -5.98 9.90
CA GLN A 201 11.48 -6.02 9.78
C GLN A 201 11.00 -5.44 8.45
N ALA A 202 11.65 -4.39 7.93
CA ALA A 202 11.38 -3.93 6.56
C ALA A 202 11.68 -5.03 5.53
N GLY A 203 12.74 -5.82 5.73
CA GLY A 203 13.04 -6.98 4.90
C GLY A 203 11.99 -8.10 5.01
N TYR A 204 11.47 -8.35 6.21
CA TYR A 204 10.38 -9.32 6.42
C TYR A 204 9.07 -8.87 5.77
N LEU A 205 8.72 -7.60 5.89
CA LEU A 205 7.58 -7.02 5.18
C LEU A 205 7.72 -7.19 3.66
N GLN A 206 8.91 -6.90 3.10
CA GLN A 206 9.18 -7.11 1.68
C GLN A 206 9.06 -8.59 1.27
N ALA A 207 9.40 -9.53 2.16
CA ALA A 207 9.19 -10.95 1.91
C ALA A 207 7.70 -11.32 1.85
N GLU A 208 6.85 -10.76 2.71
CA GLU A 208 5.39 -10.93 2.65
C GLU A 208 4.79 -10.30 1.39
N ILE A 209 5.19 -9.07 1.05
CA ILE A 209 4.78 -8.41 -0.20
C ILE A 209 5.16 -9.28 -1.41
N ARG A 210 6.38 -9.83 -1.43
CA ARG A 210 6.82 -10.73 -2.50
C ARG A 210 5.95 -11.99 -2.58
N LYS A 211 5.52 -12.57 -1.44
CA LYS A 211 4.60 -13.72 -1.46
C LYS A 211 3.26 -13.34 -2.10
N THR A 212 2.74 -12.15 -1.82
CA THR A 212 1.52 -11.64 -2.46
C THR A 212 1.68 -11.54 -3.98
N PHE A 213 2.77 -10.94 -4.48
CA PHE A 213 3.04 -10.90 -5.93
C PHE A 213 3.19 -12.29 -6.54
N LYS A 214 3.94 -13.20 -5.90
CA LYS A 214 4.05 -14.59 -6.37
C LYS A 214 2.68 -15.25 -6.50
N SER A 215 1.81 -15.09 -5.50
CA SER A 215 0.46 -15.65 -5.55
C SER A 215 -0.38 -15.04 -6.68
N TYR A 216 -0.27 -13.72 -6.88
CA TYR A 216 -0.94 -13.04 -8.00
C TYR A 216 -0.48 -13.60 -9.35
N LEU A 217 0.83 -13.73 -9.57
CA LEU A 217 1.38 -14.29 -10.80
C LEU A 217 0.97 -15.75 -11.01
N SER A 218 1.01 -16.58 -9.96
CA SER A 218 0.58 -17.98 -10.05
C SER A 218 -0.90 -18.14 -10.43
N LYS A 219 -1.77 -17.22 -10.03
CA LYS A 219 -3.19 -17.22 -10.41
C LYS A 219 -3.42 -16.86 -11.88
N HIS A 220 -2.51 -16.11 -12.49
CA HIS A 220 -2.62 -15.63 -13.88
C HIS A 220 -1.70 -16.39 -14.85
N ALA A 221 -0.85 -17.29 -14.34
CA ALA A 221 -0.05 -18.15 -15.18
C ALA A 221 -0.96 -18.96 -16.12
N PRO A 222 -0.63 -19.07 -17.41
CA PRO A 222 -1.40 -19.86 -18.34
C PRO A 222 -1.49 -21.29 -17.82
N SER A 223 -2.71 -21.85 -17.78
CA SER A 223 -2.92 -23.22 -17.33
C SER A 223 -2.24 -24.17 -18.31
N THR A 224 -1.13 -24.77 -17.91
CA THR A 224 -0.52 -25.88 -18.64
C THR A 224 -1.34 -27.14 -18.39
N VAL A 225 -2.52 -27.23 -19.03
CA VAL A 225 -3.21 -28.51 -19.17
C VAL A 225 -2.56 -29.20 -20.37
N ILE A 226 -1.69 -30.18 -20.08
CA ILE A 226 -1.20 -31.16 -21.05
C ILE A 226 -2.15 -32.35 -21.03
#